data_AF-A0A349NFD5-F1
#
_entry.id   AF-A0A349NFD5-F1
#
_cell.length_a   1.000
_cell.length_b   1.000
_cell.length_c   1.000
_cell.angle_alpha   90.00
_cell.angle_beta   90.00
_cell.angle_gamma   90.00
#
_symmetry.space_group_name_H-M   'P 1'
#
loop_
_entity.id
_entity.type
_entity.pdbx_description
1 polymer ?
#
loop_
_entity_poly.entity_id
_entity_poly.type
_entity_poly.pdbx_seq_one_letter_code
_entity_poly.pdbx_strand_id
1 'polypeptide(L)'
;YIQLHEFEALLFSSEQAYDQLFEDKEVDFKRLRQVMKTFPNPEDINNGESTAPSKRLMNLMKGYNKVVHGVQIASEIGIDTLIKKCPHFRSWIDRLSNI
;
A
#
# COMPACT_ATOMS: atom_id res chain seq x y z
N TYR A 1 -6.95 16.82 -6.93
CA TYR A 1 -6.04 15.91 -6.21
C TYR A 1 -5.13 15.29 -7.23
N ILE A 2 -3.82 15.28 -6.95
CA ILE A 2 -2.87 14.50 -7.76
C ILE A 2 -2.37 13.43 -6.81
N GLN A 3 -2.63 12.17 -7.15
CA GLN A 3 -1.88 11.09 -6.53
C GLN A 3 -0.49 11.15 -7.12
N LEU A 4 0.44 11.77 -6.38
CA LEU A 4 1.78 12.09 -6.88
C LEU A 4 2.56 10.82 -7.26
N HIS A 5 2.19 9.68 -6.67
CA HIS A 5 2.81 8.37 -6.86
C HIS A 5 1.78 7.31 -7.25
N GLU A 6 2.24 6.07 -7.35
CA GLU A 6 1.41 4.93 -7.74
C GLU A 6 0.36 4.58 -6.67
N PHE A 7 -0.76 3.97 -7.10
CA PHE A 7 -1.78 3.37 -6.22
C PHE A 7 -1.17 2.44 -5.17
N GLU A 8 -0.15 1.69 -5.55
CA GLU A 8 0.51 0.70 -4.72
C GLU A 8 1.15 1.26 -3.45
N ALA A 9 1.43 2.57 -3.37
CA ALA A 9 1.90 3.19 -2.14
C ALA A 9 0.89 3.01 -0.99
N LEU A 10 -0.41 3.13 -1.30
CA LEU A 10 -1.49 2.98 -0.33
C LEU A 10 -1.56 1.56 0.26
N LEU A 11 -1.08 0.56 -0.49
CA LEU A 11 -1.10 -0.83 -0.07
C LEU A 11 -0.10 -1.14 1.05
N PHE A 12 0.75 -0.19 1.43
CA PHE A 12 1.65 -0.30 2.58
C PHE A 12 1.04 0.25 3.89
N SER A 13 -0.28 0.47 3.94
CA SER A 13 -0.94 1.10 5.10
C SER A 13 -1.25 0.15 6.27
N SER A 14 -1.23 -1.17 6.05
CA SER A 14 -1.51 -2.18 7.09
C SER A 14 -0.68 -3.43 6.88
N GLU A 15 0.11 -3.83 7.87
CA GLU A 15 0.74 -5.16 7.89
C GLU A 15 -0.29 -6.26 8.18
N GLN A 16 -1.28 -5.97 9.02
CA GLN A 16 -2.32 -6.92 9.43
C GLN A 16 -3.12 -7.43 8.22
N ALA A 17 -3.37 -6.57 7.23
CA ALA A 17 -4.05 -6.97 6.01
C ALA A 17 -3.27 -8.07 5.25
N TYR A 18 -1.93 -8.00 5.24
CA TYR A 18 -1.13 -9.06 4.62
C TYR A 18 -1.14 -10.32 5.46
N ASP A 19 -1.09 -10.20 6.79
CA ASP A 19 -1.13 -11.36 7.70
C ASP A 19 -2.47 -12.13 7.58
N GLN A 20 -3.57 -11.46 7.20
CA GLN A 20 -4.87 -12.11 6.96
C GLN A 20 -4.98 -12.75 5.56
N LEU A 21 -4.34 -12.17 4.55
CA LEU A 21 -4.54 -12.55 3.16
C LEU A 21 -3.54 -13.56 2.62
N PHE A 22 -2.34 -13.65 3.21
CA PHE A 22 -1.22 -14.39 2.61
C PHE A 22 -0.43 -15.20 3.63
N GLU A 23 0.22 -16.25 3.15
CA GLU A 23 1.17 -17.06 3.93
C GLU A 23 2.63 -16.65 3.68
N ASP A 24 3.55 -17.06 4.57
CA ASP A 24 5.00 -16.78 4.47
C ASP A 24 5.63 -17.24 3.13
N LYS A 25 5.04 -18.24 2.47
CA LYS A 25 5.50 -18.74 1.16
C LYS A 25 5.15 -17.80 -0.01
N GLU A 26 4.21 -16.89 0.21
CA GLU A 26 3.67 -15.97 -0.80
C GLU A 26 4.24 -14.57 -0.65
N VAL A 27 4.54 -14.14 0.58
CA VAL A 27 5.00 -12.78 0.88
C VAL A 27 6.24 -12.80 1.77
N ASP A 28 7.26 -12.00 1.43
CA ASP A 28 8.36 -11.69 2.33
C ASP A 28 7.91 -10.68 3.40
N PHE A 29 7.26 -11.19 4.45
CA PHE A 29 6.76 -10.39 5.57
C PHE A 29 7.85 -9.60 6.29
N LYS A 30 9.06 -10.16 6.38
CA LYS A 30 10.19 -9.46 7.03
C LYS A 30 10.51 -8.17 6.27
N ARG A 31 10.63 -8.25 4.94
CA ARG A 31 10.92 -7.08 4.11
C ARG A 31 9.73 -6.13 4.02
N LEU A 32 8.49 -6.63 4.00
CA LEU A 32 7.28 -5.82 4.06
C LEU A 32 7.28 -4.91 5.30
N ARG A 33 7.44 -5.52 6.48
CA ARG A 33 7.46 -4.81 7.77
C ARG A 33 8.63 -3.83 7.84
N GLN A 34 9.79 -4.19 7.28
CA GLN A 34 10.93 -3.28 7.17
C GLN A 34 10.60 -2.04 6.33
N VAL A 35 9.90 -2.19 5.19
CA VAL A 35 9.48 -1.07 4.35
C VAL A 35 8.50 -0.18 5.11
N MET A 36 7.45 -0.73 5.71
CA MET A 36 6.46 0.03 6.48
C MET A 36 7.09 0.76 7.68
N LYS A 37 8.08 0.15 8.34
CA LYS A 37 8.83 0.83 9.42
C LYS A 37 9.70 1.98 8.90
N THR A 38 10.26 1.85 7.70
CA THR A 38 11.10 2.88 7.07
C THR A 38 10.26 4.07 6.59
N PHE A 39 9.02 3.83 6.17
CA PHE A 39 8.10 4.85 5.68
C PHE A 39 6.82 4.86 6.54
N PRO A 40 6.82 5.56 7.69
CA PRO A 40 5.64 5.66 8.54
C PRO A 40 4.42 6.27 7.83
N ASN A 41 4.66 7.15 6.85
CA ASN A 41 3.69 7.60 5.87
C ASN A 41 3.87 6.78 4.57
N PRO A 42 2.90 5.93 4.19
CA PRO A 42 2.98 5.14 2.96
C PRO A 42 3.10 6.00 1.70
N GLU A 43 2.59 7.24 1.74
CA GLU A 43 2.66 8.17 0.60
C GLU A 43 4.09 8.66 0.33
N ASP A 44 5.03 8.48 1.26
CA ASP A 44 6.45 8.84 1.07
C ASP A 44 7.23 7.75 0.29
N ILE A 45 6.60 6.60 0.00
CA ILE A 45 7.22 5.52 -0.77
C ILE A 45 7.31 5.95 -2.24
N ASN A 46 8.40 6.62 -2.61
CA ASN A 46 8.63 7.10 -3.97
C ASN A 46 10.10 7.08 -4.37
N ASN A 47 10.71 5.89 -4.38
CA ASN A 47 12.14 5.81 -4.67
C ASN A 47 12.34 5.24 -6.08
N GLY A 48 12.57 6.07 -7.10
CA GLY A 48 13.15 5.66 -8.40
C GLY A 48 12.53 4.47 -9.17
N GLU A 49 13.11 4.15 -10.33
CA GLU A 49 12.57 3.09 -11.21
C GLU A 49 12.59 1.69 -10.59
N SER A 50 13.57 1.40 -9.71
CA SER A 50 13.74 0.07 -9.10
C SER A 50 13.12 -0.07 -7.71
N THR A 51 12.76 1.04 -7.06
CA THR A 51 12.23 1.05 -5.68
C THR A 51 10.87 1.76 -5.56
N ALA A 52 10.19 1.95 -6.71
CA ALA A 52 8.79 2.36 -6.78
C ALA A 52 7.88 1.37 -6.03
N PRO A 53 6.73 1.82 -5.50
CA PRO A 53 5.79 0.97 -4.76
C PRO A 53 5.42 -0.33 -5.48
N SER A 54 5.10 -0.28 -6.77
CA SER A 54 4.73 -1.46 -7.56
C SER A 54 5.87 -2.47 -7.68
N LYS A 55 7.12 -1.98 -7.82
CA LYS A 55 8.32 -2.82 -7.86
C LYS A 55 8.63 -3.45 -6.50
N ARG A 56 8.35 -2.73 -5.41
CA ARG A 56 8.47 -3.30 -4.06
C ARG A 56 7.50 -4.46 -3.89
N LEU A 57 6.23 -4.30 -4.24
CA LEU A 57 5.23 -5.38 -4.16
C LEU A 57 5.58 -6.57 -5.05
N MET A 58 6.04 -6.31 -6.28
CA MET A 58 6.50 -7.37 -7.20
C MET A 58 7.67 -8.18 -6.64
N ASN A 59 8.58 -7.55 -5.89
CA ASN A 59 9.70 -8.22 -5.24
C ASN A 59 9.33 -8.86 -3.90
N LEU A 60 8.28 -8.38 -3.23
CA LEU A 60 7.79 -8.88 -1.95
C LEU A 60 6.89 -10.11 -2.11
N MET A 61 6.08 -10.13 -3.17
CA MET A 61 5.02 -11.12 -3.34
C MET A 61 5.30 -12.03 -4.53
N LYS A 62 5.27 -13.35 -4.29
CA LYS A 62 5.40 -14.35 -5.35
C LYS A 62 4.18 -14.30 -6.26
N GLY A 63 4.40 -14.12 -7.57
CA GLY A 63 3.30 -14.10 -8.54
C GLY A 63 2.42 -12.84 -8.47
N TYR A 64 2.96 -11.72 -7.99
CA TYR A 64 2.23 -10.48 -7.84
C TYR A 64 1.44 -10.07 -9.11
N ASN A 65 0.11 -10.09 -9.05
CA ASN A 65 -0.77 -9.47 -10.01
C ASN A 65 -1.27 -8.12 -9.47
N LYS A 66 -0.92 -7.06 -10.19
CA LYS A 66 -1.21 -5.67 -9.81
C LYS A 66 -2.70 -5.39 -9.59
N VAL A 67 -3.56 -5.97 -10.41
CA VAL A 67 -5.01 -5.73 -10.34
C VAL A 67 -5.63 -6.57 -9.23
N VAL A 68 -5.41 -7.88 -9.26
CA VAL A 68 -6.06 -8.82 -8.33
C VAL A 68 -5.59 -8.56 -6.90
N HIS A 69 -4.28 -8.58 -6.65
CA HIS A 69 -3.77 -8.37 -5.30
C HIS A 69 -3.94 -6.93 -4.85
N GLY A 70 -3.85 -5.96 -5.76
CA GLY A 70 -4.06 -4.55 -5.41
C GLY A 70 -5.45 -4.30 -4.85
N VAL A 71 -6.49 -4.82 -5.51
CA VAL A 71 -7.87 -4.71 -5.03
C VAL A 71 -8.08 -5.50 -3.73
N GLN A 72 -7.57 -6.73 -3.66
CA GLN A 72 -7.69 -7.60 -2.48
C GLN A 72 -7.08 -6.94 -1.24
N ILE A 73 -5.84 -6.45 -1.35
CA ILE A 73 -5.12 -5.79 -0.26
C ILE A 73 -5.83 -4.50 0.15
N ALA A 74 -6.20 -3.64 -0.81
CA ALA A 74 -6.88 -2.38 -0.49
C ALA A 74 -8.23 -2.61 0.21
N SER A 75 -8.97 -3.64 -0.22
CA SER A 75 -10.23 -4.03 0.40
C SER A 75 -10.04 -4.49 1.84
N GLU A 76 -9.02 -5.29 2.12
CA GLU A 76 -8.70 -5.78 3.47
C GLU A 76 -8.18 -4.66 4.38
N ILE A 77 -7.39 -3.72 3.85
CA ILE A 77 -6.93 -2.55 4.63
C ILE A 77 -8.13 -1.70 5.10
N GLY A 78 -9.12 -1.53 4.23
CA GLY A 78 -10.30 -0.74 4.49
C GLY A 78 -10.08 0.77 4.43
N ILE A 79 -11.15 1.51 4.12
CA ILE A 79 -11.09 2.96 3.89
C ILE A 79 -10.62 3.74 5.13
N ASP A 80 -11.05 3.32 6.33
CA ASP A 80 -10.71 4.00 7.59
C ASP A 80 -9.20 3.97 7.86
N THR A 81 -8.56 2.84 7.61
CA THR A 81 -7.11 2.70 7.76
C THR A 81 -6.37 3.53 6.71
N LEU A 82 -6.84 3.48 5.45
CA LEU A 82 -6.25 4.25 4.36
C LEU A 82 -6.27 5.76 4.65
N ILE A 83 -7.42 6.33 5.02
CA ILE A 83 -7.50 7.78 5.32
C ILE A 83 -6.75 8.15 6.60
N LYS A 84 -6.60 7.23 7.55
CA LYS A 84 -5.80 7.47 8.77
C LYS A 84 -4.30 7.50 8.47
N LYS A 85 -3.84 6.69 7.53
CA LYS A 85 -2.40 6.50 7.22
C LYS A 85 -1.90 7.35 6.05
N CYS A 86 -2.77 7.76 5.15
CA CYS A 86 -2.42 8.47 3.91
C CYS A 86 -3.10 9.85 3.88
N PRO A 87 -2.43 10.91 4.38
CA PRO A 87 -3.00 12.26 4.48
C PRO A 87 -3.46 12.88 3.15
N HIS A 88 -2.74 12.65 2.05
CA HIS A 88 -3.15 13.18 0.75
C HIS A 88 -4.39 12.45 0.23
N PHE A 89 -4.43 11.13 0.37
CA PHE A 89 -5.61 10.33 0.05
C PHE A 89 -6.82 10.76 0.90
N ARG A 90 -6.63 10.96 2.21
CA ARG A 90 -7.67 11.54 3.08
C ARG A 90 -8.18 12.88 2.57
N SER A 91 -7.27 13.82 2.28
CA SER A 91 -7.65 15.13 1.75
C SER A 91 -8.42 15.05 0.43
N TRP A 92 -8.18 14.02 -0.38
CA TRP A 92 -8.98 13.76 -1.57
C TRP A 92 -10.38 13.24 -1.24
N ILE A 93 -10.49 12.23 -0.37
CA ILE A 93 -11.77 11.70 0.10
C ILE A 93 -12.62 12.81 0.75
N ASP A 94 -12.04 13.59 1.66
CA ASP A 94 -12.72 14.71 2.33
C ASP A 94 -13.28 15.72 1.32
N ARG A 95 -12.58 15.96 0.20
CA ARG A 95 -13.09 16.84 -0.87
C ARG A 95 -14.25 16.22 -1.64
N LEU A 96 -14.26 14.90 -1.85
CA LEU A 96 -15.34 14.21 -2.53
C LEU A 96 -16.59 14.06 -1.65
N SER A 97 -16.40 13.90 -0.34
CA SER A 97 -17.49 13.74 0.63
C SER A 97 -18.15 15.07 1.03
N ASN A 98 -17.52 16.21 0.72
CA ASN A 98 -18.08 17.54 0.92
C ASN A 98 -18.77 18.10 -0.35
N ILE A 99 -19.20 17.21 -1.24
CA ILE A 99 -20.04 17.50 -2.42
C ILE A 99 -21.47 17.08 -2.08
#